data_AF-H7EK19-F1
#
_entry.id   AF-H7EK19-F1
#
_cell.length_a   1.000
_cell.length_b   1.000
_cell.length_c   1.000
_cell.angle_alpha   90.00
_cell.angle_beta   90.00
_cell.angle_gamma   90.00
#
_symmetry.space_group_name_H-M   'P 1'
#
loop_
_entity.id
_entity.type
_entity.pdbx_description
1 polymer ?
#
loop_
_entity_poly.entity_id
_entity_poly.type
_entity_poly.pdbx_seq_one_letter_code
_entity_poly.pdbx_strand_id
1 'polypeptide(L)'
;MKKLFVALAFIFASFRAWAEIRYIEIESVSNTAIVRLKRLEDLEFLIGKNNISVAFFQKSSGDLLITASGTYFSIFLNGYRTIDDYKKGTSAGFKNGSDFSDAEKHGITSSELYYFFTSNRFSTVADCSDARKNGFPSSNQYYAAKEKGFSKYSDYSEYLKYTELGYKTKEDWKKAEKKGFSYASYFYDAQAKGFSTNADYQKAKSYNLMDESSFKKFCEIEDSIERIISAKTIDKRQAFVFYFLVQLPKGESAISVLSKSLKNLYDENSSDVKNALSKYVNNSYYGPTSLFDQDSLRSFFASVKTSELGSYSSKTEIFKRNGNKPNYPATKKASNGKSGMRNNDENKADAK
;
A
#
# COMPACT_ATOMS: atom_id res chain seq x y z
N MET A 1 -6.18 62.07 -11.48
CA MET A 1 -5.34 61.78 -12.67
C MET A 1 -3.94 62.42 -12.65
N LYS A 2 -3.75 63.70 -12.29
CA LYS A 2 -2.40 64.34 -12.28
C LYS A 2 -1.36 63.68 -11.34
N LYS A 3 -1.76 63.13 -10.19
CA LYS A 3 -0.85 62.44 -9.25
C LYS A 3 -0.36 61.06 -9.74
N LEU A 4 -1.10 60.40 -10.64
CA LEU A 4 -0.73 59.10 -11.22
C LEU A 4 0.32 59.26 -12.34
N PHE A 5 0.23 60.35 -13.11
CA PHE A 5 1.16 60.66 -14.21
C PHE A 5 2.56 61.06 -13.71
N VAL A 6 2.66 61.76 -12.56
CA VAL A 6 3.95 62.12 -11.95
C VAL A 6 4.67 60.88 -11.40
N ALA A 7 3.94 59.91 -10.85
CA ALA A 7 4.51 58.65 -10.39
C ALA A 7 5.01 57.78 -11.55
N LEU A 8 4.26 57.69 -12.66
CA LEU A 8 4.71 56.95 -13.86
C LEU A 8 5.90 57.62 -14.57
N ALA A 9 5.95 58.95 -14.62
CA ALA A 9 7.07 59.67 -15.23
C ALA A 9 8.39 59.49 -14.45
N PHE A 10 8.33 59.39 -13.11
CA PHE A 10 9.51 59.07 -12.29
C PHE A 10 10.00 57.64 -12.47
N ILE A 11 9.10 56.67 -12.70
CA ILE A 11 9.46 55.28 -12.99
C ILE A 11 10.10 55.14 -14.39
N PHE A 12 9.65 55.91 -15.39
CA PHE A 12 10.24 55.84 -16.74
C PHE A 12 11.55 56.65 -16.88
N ALA A 13 11.74 57.73 -16.11
CA ALA A 13 12.98 58.50 -16.14
C ALA A 13 14.16 57.76 -15.46
N SER A 14 13.90 56.95 -14.44
CA SER A 14 14.93 56.13 -13.80
C SER A 14 15.38 54.91 -14.63
N PHE A 15 14.64 54.53 -15.69
CA PHE A 15 15.06 53.48 -16.62
C PHE A 15 15.98 53.97 -17.74
N ARG A 16 15.97 55.27 -18.10
CA ARG A 16 16.79 55.83 -19.20
C ARG A 16 18.19 56.27 -18.81
N ALA A 17 18.51 56.35 -17.52
CA ALA A 17 19.82 56.81 -17.02
C ALA A 17 20.79 55.68 -16.67
N TRP A 18 20.44 54.43 -16.95
CA TRP A 18 21.39 53.32 -16.90
C TRP A 18 22.23 53.36 -18.17
N ALA A 19 23.13 54.34 -18.23
CA ALA A 19 24.29 54.26 -19.11
C ALA A 19 24.95 52.89 -18.90
N GLU A 20 25.41 52.25 -19.98
CA GLU A 20 26.07 50.94 -19.93
C GLU A 20 27.19 50.94 -18.90
N ILE A 21 26.91 50.48 -17.68
CA ILE A 21 27.92 50.34 -16.63
C ILE A 21 28.87 49.26 -17.12
N ARG A 22 30.15 49.62 -17.26
CA ARG A 22 31.20 48.67 -17.59
C ARG A 22 31.64 47.98 -16.30
N TYR A 23 31.54 46.66 -16.28
CA TYR A 23 31.96 45.83 -15.17
C TYR A 23 33.39 45.35 -15.42
N ILE A 24 34.31 45.67 -14.50
CA ILE A 24 35.72 45.29 -14.57
C ILE A 24 36.02 44.30 -13.43
N GLU A 25 36.47 43.08 -13.77
CA GLU A 25 36.89 42.10 -12.77
C GLU A 25 38.23 42.53 -12.16
N ILE A 26 38.32 42.52 -10.83
CA ILE A 26 39.54 42.81 -10.06
C ILE A 26 39.81 41.69 -9.06
N GLU A 27 41.09 41.45 -8.75
CA GLU A 27 41.48 40.43 -7.79
C GLU A 27 41.29 40.88 -6.34
N SER A 28 41.73 42.11 -6.03
CA SER A 28 41.66 42.71 -4.70
C SER A 28 41.74 44.24 -4.75
N VAL A 29 41.32 44.87 -3.64
CA VAL A 29 41.57 46.29 -3.35
C VAL A 29 42.37 46.35 -2.05
N SER A 30 43.58 46.93 -2.10
CA SER A 30 44.43 47.11 -0.92
C SER A 30 44.40 48.55 -0.39
N ASN A 31 44.50 48.71 0.92
CA ASN A 31 44.79 49.99 1.59
C ASN A 31 43.81 51.14 1.31
N THR A 32 42.52 50.83 1.11
CA THR A 32 41.48 51.82 0.79
C THR A 32 40.31 51.70 1.76
N ALA A 33 39.80 52.82 2.26
CA ALA A 33 38.58 52.84 3.08
C ALA A 33 37.35 52.57 2.20
N ILE A 34 36.57 51.54 2.53
CA ILE A 34 35.40 51.11 1.76
C ILE A 34 34.15 51.22 2.63
N VAL A 35 33.14 51.94 2.13
CA VAL A 35 31.80 52.00 2.74
C VAL A 35 30.96 50.82 2.23
N ARG A 36 30.49 49.96 3.15
CA ARG A 36 29.64 48.81 2.80
C ARG A 36 28.17 49.20 2.78
N LEU A 37 27.56 49.08 1.60
CA LEU A 37 26.13 49.26 1.39
C LEU A 37 25.37 47.98 1.77
N LYS A 38 24.17 48.14 2.31
CA LYS A 38 23.28 47.02 2.70
C LYS A 38 22.17 46.75 1.70
N ARG A 39 21.78 47.76 0.91
CA ARG A 39 20.62 47.72 0.03
C ARG A 39 21.05 48.06 -1.38
N LEU A 40 20.46 47.37 -2.36
CA LEU A 40 20.76 47.60 -3.77
C LEU A 40 20.31 49.00 -4.21
N GLU A 41 19.20 49.48 -3.67
CA GLU A 41 18.62 50.79 -3.98
C GLU A 41 19.58 51.95 -3.62
N ASP A 42 20.37 51.79 -2.55
CA ASP A 42 21.38 52.79 -2.15
C ASP A 42 22.52 52.84 -3.17
N LEU A 43 22.93 51.69 -3.71
CA LEU A 43 23.92 51.61 -4.78
C LEU A 43 23.39 52.27 -6.07
N GLU A 44 22.15 51.95 -6.46
CA GLU A 44 21.50 52.51 -7.65
C GLU A 44 21.36 54.02 -7.56
N PHE A 45 20.98 54.53 -6.39
CA PHE A 45 20.93 55.96 -6.13
C PHE A 45 22.30 56.61 -6.33
N LEU A 46 23.38 56.01 -5.79
CA LEU A 46 24.74 56.53 -5.94
C LEU A 46 25.20 56.51 -7.41
N ILE A 47 24.92 55.43 -8.14
CA ILE A 47 25.22 55.32 -9.58
C ILE A 47 24.56 56.45 -10.36
N GLY A 48 23.23 56.60 -10.20
CA GLY A 48 22.47 57.61 -10.93
C GLY A 48 22.84 59.04 -10.53
N LYS A 49 23.09 59.30 -9.24
CA LYS A 49 23.44 60.64 -8.75
C LYS A 49 24.82 61.12 -9.21
N ASN A 50 25.77 60.20 -9.38
CA ASN A 50 27.16 60.52 -9.69
C ASN A 50 27.56 60.19 -11.14
N ASN A 51 26.61 59.79 -12.00
CA ASN A 51 26.85 59.38 -13.39
C ASN A 51 27.95 58.32 -13.51
N ILE A 52 27.92 57.31 -12.63
CA ILE A 52 28.93 56.25 -12.59
C ILE A 52 28.76 55.35 -13.82
N SER A 53 29.83 55.17 -14.58
CA SER A 53 29.86 54.34 -15.80
C SER A 53 30.77 53.12 -15.68
N VAL A 54 31.49 52.96 -14.57
CA VAL A 54 32.40 51.83 -14.32
C VAL A 54 32.16 51.29 -12.91
N ALA A 55 32.04 49.97 -12.80
CA ALA A 55 31.99 49.26 -11.54
C ALA A 55 33.01 48.13 -11.56
N PHE A 56 33.59 47.81 -10.40
CA PHE A 56 34.63 46.80 -10.25
C PHE A 56 34.06 45.59 -9.51
N PHE A 57 34.07 44.41 -10.12
CA PHE A 57 33.64 43.17 -9.48
C PHE A 57 34.84 42.47 -8.86
N GLN A 58 34.85 42.35 -7.53
CA GLN A 58 35.91 41.65 -6.80
C GLN A 58 35.55 40.16 -6.67
N LYS A 59 36.17 39.31 -7.49
CA LYS A 59 35.82 37.88 -7.57
C LYS A 59 36.02 37.11 -6.26
N SER A 60 37.02 37.50 -5.47
CA SER A 60 37.35 36.83 -4.20
C SER A 60 36.28 37.02 -3.13
N SER A 61 35.63 38.19 -3.08
CA SER A 61 34.58 38.50 -2.11
C SER A 61 33.17 38.44 -2.68
N GLY A 62 33.01 38.50 -4.00
CA GLY A 62 31.70 38.65 -4.65
C GLY A 62 31.10 40.05 -4.48
N ASP A 63 31.92 41.03 -4.10
CA ASP A 63 31.50 42.42 -3.95
C ASP A 63 31.55 43.16 -5.29
N LEU A 64 30.59 44.06 -5.49
CA LEU A 64 30.64 45.08 -6.53
C LEU A 64 31.05 46.41 -5.91
N LEU A 65 32.10 47.02 -6.45
CA LEU A 65 32.67 48.27 -5.98
C LEU A 65 32.40 49.40 -6.99
N ILE A 66 32.09 50.57 -6.48
CA ILE A 66 31.96 51.81 -7.25
C ILE A 66 32.72 52.94 -6.54
N THR A 67 33.08 53.97 -7.29
CA THR A 67 33.66 55.20 -6.72
C THR A 67 32.72 56.37 -6.96
N ALA A 68 32.34 57.07 -5.89
CA ALA A 68 31.53 58.28 -5.96
C ALA A 68 32.13 59.35 -5.05
N SER A 69 32.39 60.54 -5.60
CA SER A 69 32.96 61.68 -4.86
C SER A 69 34.22 61.32 -4.05
N GLY A 70 35.13 60.54 -4.66
CA GLY A 70 36.37 60.08 -4.03
C GLY A 70 36.22 58.99 -2.97
N THR A 71 35.00 58.52 -2.70
CA THR A 71 34.73 57.43 -1.75
C THR A 71 34.48 56.13 -2.48
N TYR A 72 35.04 55.03 -1.98
CA TYR A 72 34.73 53.69 -2.46
C TYR A 72 33.53 53.13 -1.70
N PHE A 73 32.55 52.67 -2.46
CA PHE A 73 31.39 51.94 -1.93
C PHE A 73 31.45 50.50 -2.42
N SER A 74 31.02 49.57 -1.59
CA SER A 74 30.89 48.15 -1.96
C SER A 74 29.52 47.62 -1.59
N ILE A 75 29.04 46.65 -2.37
CA ILE A 75 27.85 45.85 -2.03
C ILE A 75 28.14 44.38 -2.32
N PHE A 76 27.75 43.52 -1.40
CA PHE A 76 27.86 42.08 -1.61
C PHE A 76 26.73 41.61 -2.53
N LEU A 77 27.09 41.15 -3.73
CA LEU A 77 26.13 40.64 -4.71
C LEU A 77 26.08 39.11 -4.70
N ASN A 78 26.47 38.43 -3.62
CA ASN A 78 26.40 36.97 -3.50
C ASN A 78 26.87 36.19 -4.75
N GLY A 79 27.97 36.64 -5.36
CA GLY A 79 28.56 36.04 -6.56
C GLY A 79 27.90 36.40 -7.90
N TYR A 80 26.86 37.25 -7.93
CA TYR A 80 26.31 37.80 -9.17
C TYR A 80 27.29 38.84 -9.75
N ARG A 81 27.53 38.77 -11.08
CA ARG A 81 28.55 39.59 -11.76
C ARG A 81 28.09 41.03 -12.02
N THR A 82 26.79 41.19 -12.32
CA THR A 82 26.19 42.50 -12.61
C THR A 82 24.98 42.76 -11.72
N ILE A 83 24.54 44.03 -11.67
CA ILE A 83 23.30 44.41 -10.97
C ILE A 83 22.09 43.75 -11.63
N ASP A 84 22.11 43.63 -12.96
CA ASP A 84 21.04 42.97 -13.73
C ASP A 84 20.98 41.48 -13.43
N ASP A 85 22.13 40.79 -13.33
CA ASP A 85 22.17 39.37 -12.95
C ASP A 85 21.63 39.17 -11.54
N TYR A 86 22.03 40.05 -10.61
CA TYR A 86 21.51 40.01 -9.24
C TYR A 86 19.99 40.12 -9.23
N LYS A 87 19.42 41.10 -9.94
CA LYS A 87 17.96 41.29 -10.05
C LYS A 87 17.27 40.11 -10.71
N LYS A 88 17.77 39.67 -11.87
CA LYS A 88 17.19 38.54 -12.63
C LYS A 88 17.24 37.26 -11.80
N GLY A 89 18.40 36.93 -11.25
CA GLY A 89 18.61 35.71 -10.47
C GLY A 89 17.81 35.69 -9.18
N THR A 90 17.82 36.78 -8.40
CA THR A 90 17.00 36.87 -7.18
C THR A 90 15.50 36.82 -7.48
N SER A 91 15.04 37.48 -8.55
CA SER A 91 13.64 37.42 -8.99
C SER A 91 13.24 36.01 -9.48
N ALA A 92 14.19 35.27 -10.05
CA ALA A 92 14.02 33.86 -10.43
C ALA A 92 14.24 32.88 -9.26
N GLY A 93 14.52 33.39 -8.05
CA GLY A 93 14.66 32.62 -6.82
C GLY A 93 16.02 31.96 -6.61
N PHE A 94 17.05 32.34 -7.36
CA PHE A 94 18.41 31.79 -7.19
C PHE A 94 19.07 32.37 -5.95
N LYS A 95 19.76 31.51 -5.20
CA LYS A 95 20.39 31.93 -3.94
C LYS A 95 21.66 32.74 -4.20
N ASN A 96 22.46 32.37 -5.19
CA ASN A 96 23.75 32.98 -5.50
C ASN A 96 23.98 33.06 -7.02
N GLY A 97 24.93 33.90 -7.43
CA GLY A 97 25.24 34.11 -8.84
C GLY A 97 25.92 32.95 -9.54
N SER A 98 26.57 32.03 -8.80
CA SER A 98 27.15 30.82 -9.38
C SER A 98 26.05 29.89 -9.90
N ASP A 99 25.03 29.61 -9.09
CA ASP A 99 23.88 28.79 -9.47
C ASP A 99 23.10 29.43 -10.64
N PHE A 100 22.89 30.75 -10.59
CA PHE A 100 22.21 31.47 -11.67
C PHE A 100 22.98 31.38 -12.99
N SER A 101 24.29 31.68 -12.97
CA SER A 101 25.13 31.61 -14.15
C SER A 101 25.23 30.19 -14.72
N ASP A 102 25.25 29.17 -13.86
CA ASP A 102 25.25 27.78 -14.32
C ASP A 102 23.90 27.37 -14.93
N ALA A 103 22.79 27.80 -14.31
CA ALA A 103 21.45 27.61 -14.86
C ALA A 103 21.29 28.24 -16.25
N GLU A 104 21.85 29.44 -16.48
CA GLU A 104 21.83 30.10 -17.78
C GLU A 104 22.55 29.29 -18.87
N LYS A 105 23.67 28.61 -18.56
CA LYS A 105 24.36 27.72 -19.51
C LYS A 105 23.47 26.56 -19.96
N HIS A 106 22.54 26.15 -19.10
CA HIS A 106 21.55 25.11 -19.39
C HIS A 106 20.23 25.66 -19.95
N GLY A 107 20.11 26.99 -20.11
CA GLY A 107 18.85 27.63 -20.54
C GLY A 107 17.74 27.55 -19.50
N ILE A 108 18.07 27.38 -18.22
CA ILE A 108 17.11 27.29 -17.11
C ILE A 108 16.93 28.67 -16.48
N THR A 109 15.69 29.16 -16.46
CA THR A 109 15.35 30.51 -15.93
C THR A 109 14.72 30.50 -14.54
N SER A 110 14.45 29.32 -13.96
CA SER A 110 13.83 29.17 -12.64
C SER A 110 14.75 28.37 -11.72
N SER A 111 15.00 28.89 -10.51
CA SER A 111 15.86 28.22 -9.55
C SER A 111 15.29 26.87 -9.09
N GLU A 112 13.97 26.74 -8.99
CA GLU A 112 13.32 25.50 -8.59
C GLU A 112 13.58 24.38 -9.62
N LEU A 113 13.51 24.70 -10.92
CA LEU A 113 13.84 23.73 -11.97
C LEU A 113 15.34 23.39 -11.98
N TYR A 114 16.20 24.38 -11.77
CA TYR A 114 17.66 24.17 -11.69
C TYR A 114 18.04 23.26 -10.53
N TYR A 115 17.52 23.52 -9.32
CA TYR A 115 17.80 22.69 -8.16
C TYR A 115 17.20 21.29 -8.30
N PHE A 116 16.02 21.15 -8.91
CA PHE A 116 15.45 19.84 -9.21
C PHE A 116 16.29 19.07 -10.25
N PHE A 117 16.75 19.75 -11.31
CA PHE A 117 17.61 19.22 -12.38
C PHE A 117 18.92 18.66 -11.82
N THR A 118 19.65 19.49 -11.07
CA THR A 118 20.96 19.17 -10.50
C THR A 118 20.87 18.11 -9.40
N SER A 119 19.92 18.22 -8.47
CA SER A 119 19.76 17.26 -7.37
C SER A 119 19.39 15.87 -7.85
N ASN A 120 18.62 15.77 -8.94
CA ASN A 120 18.20 14.50 -9.51
C ASN A 120 19.06 14.03 -10.69
N ARG A 121 20.08 14.80 -11.11
CA ARG A 121 21.03 14.41 -12.17
C ARG A 121 20.35 14.00 -13.48
N PHE A 122 19.34 14.76 -13.91
CA PHE A 122 18.72 14.54 -15.22
C PHE A 122 19.73 14.75 -16.36
N SER A 123 19.65 13.95 -17.42
CA SER A 123 20.57 14.08 -18.56
C SER A 123 20.27 15.31 -19.41
N THR A 124 19.02 15.76 -19.47
CA THR A 124 18.59 16.93 -20.24
C THR A 124 17.58 17.79 -19.46
N VAL A 125 17.55 19.09 -19.75
CA VAL A 125 16.56 20.01 -19.17
C VAL A 125 15.14 19.67 -19.64
N ALA A 126 15.01 19.17 -20.87
CA ALA A 126 13.75 18.71 -21.42
C ALA A 126 13.19 17.52 -20.61
N ASP A 127 14.00 16.50 -20.32
CA ASP A 127 13.59 15.36 -19.49
C ASP A 127 13.24 15.80 -18.06
N CYS A 128 14.03 16.68 -17.47
CA CYS A 128 13.75 17.22 -16.13
C CYS A 128 12.41 17.94 -16.07
N SER A 129 12.14 18.79 -17.06
CA SER A 129 10.88 19.53 -17.18
C SER A 129 9.70 18.60 -17.37
N ASP A 130 9.83 17.59 -18.24
CA ASP A 130 8.80 16.60 -18.47
C ASP A 130 8.55 15.74 -17.22
N ALA A 131 9.61 15.26 -16.57
CA ALA A 131 9.53 14.50 -15.33
C ALA A 131 8.80 15.27 -14.24
N ARG A 132 9.17 16.55 -14.04
CA ARG A 132 8.53 17.42 -13.05
C ARG A 132 7.05 17.66 -13.39
N LYS A 133 6.73 17.95 -14.65
CA LYS A 133 5.35 18.12 -15.13
C LYS A 133 4.50 16.88 -14.90
N ASN A 134 5.09 15.69 -15.06
CA ASN A 134 4.40 14.41 -14.94
C ASN A 134 4.52 13.78 -13.53
N GLY A 135 5.03 14.54 -12.55
CA GLY A 135 5.03 14.18 -11.13
C GLY A 135 6.09 13.16 -10.71
N PHE A 136 7.13 12.93 -11.53
CA PHE A 136 8.23 12.04 -11.16
C PHE A 136 9.15 12.74 -10.15
N PRO A 137 9.45 12.11 -9.01
CA PRO A 137 10.27 12.75 -7.98
C PRO A 137 11.78 12.60 -8.23
N SER A 138 12.19 11.74 -9.18
CA SER A 138 13.60 11.54 -9.54
C SER A 138 13.81 11.11 -10.99
N SER A 139 15.03 11.29 -11.49
CA SER A 139 15.43 10.86 -12.84
C SER A 139 15.37 9.34 -13.01
N ASN A 140 15.84 8.57 -12.02
CA ASN A 140 15.81 7.11 -12.04
C ASN A 140 14.39 6.58 -12.27
N GLN A 141 13.40 7.12 -11.53
CA GLN A 141 12.01 6.71 -11.70
C GLN A 141 11.41 7.18 -13.02
N TYR A 142 11.74 8.39 -13.48
CA TYR A 142 11.31 8.88 -14.79
C TYR A 142 11.82 8.00 -15.93
N TYR A 143 13.12 7.68 -15.96
CA TYR A 143 13.70 6.86 -17.03
C TYR A 143 13.21 5.42 -16.98
N ALA A 144 13.08 4.82 -15.79
CA ALA A 144 12.51 3.48 -15.65
C ALA A 144 11.03 3.42 -16.10
N ALA A 145 10.24 4.45 -15.77
CA ALA A 145 8.86 4.57 -16.22
C ALA A 145 8.77 4.71 -17.73
N LYS A 146 9.61 5.57 -18.31
CA LYS A 146 9.70 5.82 -19.76
C LYS A 146 10.07 4.55 -20.52
N GLU A 147 11.03 3.75 -20.02
CA GLU A 147 11.40 2.45 -20.59
C GLU A 147 10.22 1.47 -20.61
N LYS A 148 9.37 1.51 -19.58
CA LYS A 148 8.14 0.71 -19.48
C LYS A 148 6.94 1.34 -20.20
N GLY A 149 7.11 2.49 -20.86
CA GLY A 149 6.06 3.16 -21.62
C GLY A 149 5.08 3.99 -20.79
N PHE A 150 5.40 4.34 -19.54
CA PHE A 150 4.59 5.22 -18.70
C PHE A 150 4.98 6.69 -18.85
N SER A 151 4.01 7.55 -19.13
CA SER A 151 4.21 9.00 -19.23
C SER A 151 3.94 9.75 -17.92
N LYS A 152 3.28 9.13 -16.94
CA LYS A 152 2.91 9.75 -15.65
C LYS A 152 3.39 8.92 -14.48
N TYR A 153 3.86 9.60 -13.42
CA TYR A 153 4.31 8.90 -12.22
C TYR A 153 3.17 8.17 -11.50
N SER A 154 1.94 8.70 -11.52
CA SER A 154 0.78 8.03 -10.92
C SER A 154 0.59 6.61 -11.46
N ASP A 155 0.66 6.47 -12.79
CA ASP A 155 0.39 5.22 -13.49
C ASP A 155 1.55 4.24 -13.28
N TYR A 156 2.79 4.74 -13.33
CA TYR A 156 3.97 3.94 -13.00
C TYR A 156 3.98 3.48 -11.54
N SER A 157 3.59 4.34 -10.60
CA SER A 157 3.51 4.00 -9.18
C SER A 157 2.45 2.94 -8.90
N GLU A 158 1.31 2.97 -9.61
CA GLU A 158 0.28 1.93 -9.52
C GLU A 158 0.78 0.61 -10.14
N TYR A 159 1.50 0.68 -11.26
CA TYR A 159 2.20 -0.46 -11.85
C TYR A 159 3.15 -1.14 -10.86
N LEU A 160 4.01 -0.37 -10.19
CA LEU A 160 4.93 -0.90 -9.19
C LEU A 160 4.19 -1.61 -8.05
N LYS A 161 3.09 -1.02 -7.54
CA LYS A 161 2.32 -1.62 -6.44
C LYS A 161 1.83 -3.02 -6.74
N TYR A 162 1.18 -3.24 -7.88
CA TYR A 162 0.62 -4.56 -8.16
C TYR A 162 1.69 -5.57 -8.61
N THR A 163 2.75 -5.12 -9.29
CA THR A 163 3.85 -6.01 -9.71
C THR A 163 4.70 -6.47 -8.53
N GLU A 164 4.93 -5.62 -7.53
CA GLU A 164 5.59 -5.99 -6.27
C GLU A 164 4.81 -7.08 -5.50
N LEU A 165 3.47 -7.03 -5.56
CA LEU A 165 2.59 -8.06 -5.00
C LEU A 165 2.46 -9.33 -5.87
N GLY A 166 3.17 -9.36 -7.02
CA GLY A 166 3.23 -10.49 -7.94
C GLY A 166 2.07 -10.61 -8.93
N TYR A 167 1.18 -9.60 -9.02
CA TYR A 167 0.06 -9.64 -9.94
C TYR A 167 0.51 -9.34 -11.37
N LYS A 168 -0.07 -10.06 -12.34
CA LYS A 168 0.27 -9.88 -13.76
C LYS A 168 -0.38 -8.63 -14.35
N THR A 169 -1.55 -8.26 -13.85
CA THR A 169 -2.36 -7.14 -14.36
C THR A 169 -2.97 -6.34 -13.21
N LYS A 170 -3.29 -5.08 -13.49
CA LYS A 170 -4.01 -4.19 -12.57
C LYS A 170 -5.42 -4.72 -12.26
N GLU A 171 -6.07 -5.32 -13.26
CA GLU A 171 -7.40 -5.90 -13.15
C GLU A 171 -7.41 -7.10 -12.19
N ASP A 172 -6.41 -7.98 -12.29
CA ASP A 172 -6.25 -9.10 -11.36
C ASP A 172 -6.04 -8.61 -9.93
N TRP A 173 -5.16 -7.62 -9.73
CA TRP A 173 -4.92 -7.04 -8.42
C TRP A 173 -6.18 -6.46 -7.78
N LYS A 174 -6.96 -5.65 -8.51
CA LYS A 174 -8.22 -5.09 -8.01
C LYS A 174 -9.27 -6.16 -7.73
N LYS A 175 -9.35 -7.19 -8.58
CA LYS A 175 -10.24 -8.34 -8.37
C LYS A 175 -9.85 -9.13 -7.13
N ALA A 176 -8.57 -9.32 -6.91
CA ALA A 176 -8.00 -10.03 -5.77
C ALA A 176 -8.22 -9.24 -4.47
N GLU A 177 -7.95 -7.94 -4.47
CA GLU A 177 -8.18 -7.02 -3.34
C GLU A 177 -9.65 -7.05 -2.88
N LYS A 178 -10.60 -6.94 -3.83
CA LYS A 178 -12.05 -7.03 -3.53
C LYS A 178 -12.45 -8.36 -2.89
N LYS A 179 -11.71 -9.44 -3.18
CA LYS A 179 -11.92 -10.79 -2.65
C LYS A 179 -11.07 -11.08 -1.40
N GLY A 180 -10.34 -10.08 -0.89
CA GLY A 180 -9.53 -10.16 0.32
C GLY A 180 -8.16 -10.79 0.15
N PHE A 181 -7.64 -10.90 -1.08
CA PHE A 181 -6.30 -11.44 -1.34
C PHE A 181 -5.26 -10.33 -1.42
N SER A 182 -4.23 -10.41 -0.57
CA SER A 182 -3.13 -9.42 -0.55
C SER A 182 -2.02 -9.73 -1.57
N TYR A 183 -1.79 -11.01 -1.89
CA TYR A 183 -0.70 -11.45 -2.78
C TYR A 183 -1.21 -12.32 -3.93
N ALA A 184 -0.59 -12.17 -5.10
CA ALA A 184 -0.96 -12.89 -6.30
C ALA A 184 -0.83 -14.41 -6.19
N SER A 185 0.17 -14.90 -5.44
CA SER A 185 0.37 -16.33 -5.21
C SER A 185 -0.86 -16.99 -4.58
N TYR A 186 -1.45 -16.34 -3.57
CA TYR A 186 -2.68 -16.84 -2.93
C TYR A 186 -3.90 -16.69 -3.84
N PHE A 187 -4.02 -15.57 -4.56
CA PHE A 187 -5.14 -15.35 -5.48
C PHE A 187 -5.18 -16.40 -6.60
N TYR A 188 -4.05 -16.64 -7.26
CA TYR A 188 -3.98 -17.59 -8.37
C TYR A 188 -4.07 -19.06 -7.89
N ASP A 189 -3.47 -19.43 -6.75
CA ASP A 189 -3.64 -20.78 -6.19
C ASP A 189 -5.09 -21.03 -5.75
N ALA A 190 -5.74 -20.05 -5.10
CA ALA A 190 -7.15 -20.13 -4.73
C ALA A 190 -8.04 -20.28 -5.96
N GLN A 191 -7.80 -19.49 -7.02
CA GLN A 191 -8.55 -19.57 -8.27
C GLN A 191 -8.39 -20.94 -8.94
N ALA A 192 -7.17 -21.50 -8.96
CA ALA A 192 -6.90 -22.82 -9.51
C ALA A 192 -7.64 -23.95 -8.75
N LYS A 193 -7.87 -23.76 -7.44
CA LYS A 193 -8.60 -24.68 -6.56
C LYS A 193 -10.10 -24.38 -6.45
N GLY A 194 -10.60 -23.43 -7.23
CA GLY A 194 -12.02 -23.06 -7.29
C GLY A 194 -12.50 -22.11 -6.20
N PHE A 195 -11.64 -21.61 -5.31
CA PHE A 195 -12.05 -20.71 -4.23
C PHE A 195 -12.33 -19.30 -4.73
N SER A 196 -13.43 -18.72 -4.24
CA SER A 196 -13.89 -17.39 -4.66
C SER A 196 -13.40 -16.25 -3.77
N THR A 197 -13.06 -16.51 -2.50
CA THR A 197 -12.62 -15.54 -1.49
C THR A 197 -11.36 -16.03 -0.75
N ASN A 198 -10.55 -15.10 -0.23
CA ASN A 198 -9.37 -15.47 0.57
C ASN A 198 -9.77 -16.12 1.90
N ALA A 199 -10.87 -15.68 2.52
CA ALA A 199 -11.33 -16.24 3.80
C ALA A 199 -11.63 -17.75 3.69
N ASP A 200 -12.39 -18.15 2.67
CA ASP A 200 -12.70 -19.57 2.43
C ASP A 200 -11.45 -20.38 2.12
N TYR A 201 -10.57 -19.84 1.28
CA TYR A 201 -9.32 -20.47 0.92
C TYR A 201 -8.38 -20.68 2.13
N GLN A 202 -8.25 -19.69 3.01
CA GLN A 202 -7.44 -19.84 4.23
C GLN A 202 -8.06 -20.83 5.21
N LYS A 203 -9.40 -20.82 5.38
CA LYS A 203 -10.08 -21.82 6.22
C LYS A 203 -9.86 -23.22 5.65
N ALA A 204 -10.06 -23.44 4.36
CA ALA A 204 -9.81 -24.71 3.69
C ALA A 204 -8.35 -25.18 3.88
N LYS A 205 -7.38 -24.28 3.67
CA LYS A 205 -5.95 -24.56 3.87
C LYS A 205 -5.64 -24.98 5.32
N SER A 206 -6.29 -24.38 6.31
CA SER A 206 -6.12 -24.77 7.73
C SER A 206 -6.59 -26.21 8.03
N TYR A 207 -7.47 -26.75 7.19
CA TYR A 207 -7.95 -28.14 7.27
C TYR A 207 -7.32 -29.07 6.23
N ASN A 208 -6.33 -28.59 5.46
CA ASN A 208 -5.70 -29.33 4.34
C ASN A 208 -6.72 -29.81 3.30
N LEU A 209 -7.76 -29.02 3.04
CA LEU A 209 -8.76 -29.29 2.00
C LEU A 209 -8.23 -28.75 0.66
N MET A 210 -8.26 -29.59 -0.37
CA MET A 210 -7.52 -29.33 -1.62
C MET A 210 -8.28 -28.44 -2.60
N ASP A 211 -9.60 -28.48 -2.56
CA ASP A 211 -10.48 -27.75 -3.49
C ASP A 211 -11.77 -27.24 -2.81
N GLU A 212 -12.48 -26.36 -3.53
CA GLU A 212 -13.70 -25.72 -3.05
C GLU A 212 -14.85 -26.73 -2.80
N SER A 213 -14.90 -27.84 -3.55
CA SER A 213 -15.95 -28.85 -3.40
C SER A 213 -15.80 -29.62 -2.08
N SER A 214 -14.59 -30.09 -1.79
CA SER A 214 -14.25 -30.69 -0.49
C SER A 214 -14.51 -29.73 0.66
N PHE A 215 -14.16 -28.45 0.49
CA PHE A 215 -14.43 -27.42 1.49
C PHE A 215 -15.92 -27.20 1.75
N LYS A 216 -16.74 -27.08 0.70
CA LYS A 216 -18.20 -26.96 0.84
C LYS A 216 -18.79 -28.15 1.57
N LYS A 217 -18.37 -29.37 1.20
CA LYS A 217 -18.83 -30.59 1.85
C LYS A 217 -18.46 -30.64 3.33
N PHE A 218 -17.23 -30.25 3.68
CA PHE A 218 -16.79 -30.13 5.06
C PHE A 218 -17.66 -29.13 5.85
N CYS A 219 -17.87 -27.92 5.31
CA CYS A 219 -18.70 -26.89 5.96
C CYS A 219 -20.15 -27.35 6.16
N GLU A 220 -20.76 -28.07 5.20
CA GLU A 220 -22.12 -28.61 5.36
C GLU A 220 -22.22 -29.60 6.53
N ILE A 221 -21.21 -30.45 6.71
CA ILE A 221 -21.14 -31.42 7.81
C ILE A 221 -20.90 -30.68 9.13
N GLU A 222 -19.92 -29.77 9.17
CA GLU A 222 -19.60 -28.92 10.32
C GLU A 222 -20.86 -28.17 10.82
N ASP A 223 -21.54 -27.46 9.93
CA ASP A 223 -22.77 -26.72 10.23
C ASP A 223 -23.89 -27.63 10.77
N SER A 224 -23.96 -28.87 10.28
CA SER A 224 -24.94 -29.84 10.76
C SER A 224 -24.61 -30.34 12.17
N ILE A 225 -23.33 -30.53 12.48
CA ILE A 225 -22.86 -30.90 13.82
C ILE A 225 -23.12 -29.77 14.82
N GLU A 226 -22.78 -28.52 14.48
CA GLU A 226 -23.02 -27.36 15.35
C GLU A 226 -24.51 -27.14 15.64
N ARG A 227 -25.38 -27.41 14.66
CA ARG A 227 -26.85 -27.42 14.86
C ARG A 227 -27.29 -28.48 15.86
N ILE A 228 -26.73 -29.70 15.76
CA ILE A 228 -27.05 -30.78 16.70
C ILE A 228 -26.56 -30.43 18.11
N ILE A 229 -25.33 -29.92 18.25
CA ILE A 229 -24.77 -29.46 19.55
C ILE A 229 -25.72 -28.45 20.18
N SER A 230 -26.13 -27.43 19.42
CA SER A 230 -27.02 -26.37 19.91
C SER A 230 -28.42 -26.89 20.30
N ALA A 231 -28.96 -27.84 19.54
CA ALA A 231 -30.31 -28.36 19.77
C ALA A 231 -30.39 -29.42 20.88
N LYS A 232 -29.28 -30.13 21.14
CA LYS A 232 -29.24 -31.28 22.05
C LYS A 232 -28.43 -31.07 23.31
N THR A 233 -27.59 -30.03 23.34
CA THR A 233 -26.67 -29.78 24.45
C THR A 233 -25.78 -31.01 24.69
N ILE A 234 -25.30 -31.62 23.60
CA ILE A 234 -24.36 -32.75 23.62
C ILE A 234 -22.99 -32.29 23.13
N ASP A 235 -21.95 -33.05 23.48
CA ASP A 235 -20.60 -32.72 23.04
C ASP A 235 -20.40 -32.96 21.52
N LYS A 236 -19.31 -32.41 20.98
CA LYS A 236 -19.00 -32.48 19.55
C LYS A 236 -18.85 -33.90 19.01
N ARG A 237 -18.27 -34.83 19.78
CA ARG A 237 -18.06 -36.22 19.35
C ARG A 237 -19.41 -36.96 19.30
N GLN A 238 -20.26 -36.73 20.28
CA GLN A 238 -21.64 -37.23 20.29
C GLN A 238 -22.44 -36.67 19.12
N ALA A 239 -22.39 -35.36 18.86
CA ALA A 239 -23.07 -34.72 17.73
C ALA A 239 -22.58 -35.25 16.37
N PHE A 240 -21.29 -35.58 16.25
CA PHE A 240 -20.74 -36.22 15.05
C PHE A 240 -21.35 -37.60 14.80
N VAL A 241 -21.38 -38.48 15.80
CA VAL A 241 -22.04 -39.81 15.69
C VAL A 241 -23.52 -39.63 15.33
N PHE A 242 -24.17 -38.68 15.99
CA PHE A 242 -25.56 -38.33 15.77
C PHE A 242 -25.81 -37.92 14.30
N TYR A 243 -24.96 -37.08 13.72
CA TYR A 243 -25.05 -36.66 12.32
C TYR A 243 -25.07 -37.86 11.36
N PHE A 244 -24.13 -38.80 11.50
CA PHE A 244 -24.07 -39.98 10.64
C PHE A 244 -25.24 -40.93 10.87
N LEU A 245 -25.71 -41.08 12.11
CA LEU A 245 -26.92 -41.86 12.41
C LEU A 245 -28.16 -41.32 11.70
N VAL A 246 -28.26 -40.01 11.43
CA VAL A 246 -29.36 -39.36 10.68
C VAL A 246 -29.29 -39.60 9.17
N GLN A 247 -28.16 -40.06 8.63
CA GLN A 247 -28.04 -40.30 7.18
C GLN A 247 -28.40 -41.72 6.76
N LEU A 248 -28.38 -42.68 7.68
CA LEU A 248 -28.74 -44.08 7.41
C LEU A 248 -30.19 -44.26 6.89
N PRO A 249 -30.49 -45.36 6.18
CA PRO A 249 -31.87 -45.70 5.85
C PRO A 249 -32.68 -46.08 7.09
N LYS A 250 -34.01 -46.08 6.95
CA LYS A 250 -34.92 -46.58 8.00
C LYS A 250 -34.73 -48.09 8.15
N GLY A 251 -34.84 -48.59 9.39
CA GLY A 251 -34.78 -50.02 9.64
C GLY A 251 -34.28 -50.36 11.03
N GLU A 252 -34.16 -51.67 11.26
CA GLU A 252 -33.51 -52.24 12.44
C GLU A 252 -32.10 -52.69 12.05
N SER A 253 -31.13 -52.42 12.92
CA SER A 253 -29.75 -52.83 12.69
C SER A 253 -29.13 -53.27 14.00
N ALA A 254 -28.56 -54.46 14.00
CA ALA A 254 -27.65 -54.88 15.07
C ALA A 254 -26.46 -53.92 15.15
N ILE A 255 -25.93 -53.69 16.35
CA ILE A 255 -24.84 -52.73 16.61
C ILE A 255 -23.60 -52.98 15.73
N SER A 256 -23.31 -54.25 15.44
CA SER A 256 -22.21 -54.69 14.57
C SER A 256 -22.41 -54.26 13.12
N VAL A 257 -23.63 -54.41 12.59
CA VAL A 257 -24.02 -53.96 11.25
C VAL A 257 -24.03 -52.44 11.19
N LEU A 258 -24.57 -51.79 12.23
CA LEU A 258 -24.61 -50.33 12.35
C LEU A 258 -23.21 -49.71 12.33
N SER A 259 -22.28 -50.27 13.11
CA SER A 259 -20.86 -49.90 13.14
C SER A 259 -20.25 -49.91 11.74
N LYS A 260 -20.47 -50.99 10.98
CA LYS A 260 -19.97 -51.11 9.61
C LYS A 260 -20.62 -50.09 8.67
N SER A 261 -21.93 -49.90 8.75
CA SER A 261 -22.66 -48.93 7.92
C SER A 261 -22.22 -47.48 8.16
N LEU A 262 -21.99 -47.09 9.42
CA LEU A 262 -21.49 -45.75 9.76
C LEU A 262 -20.07 -45.52 9.25
N LYS A 263 -19.19 -46.53 9.37
CA LYS A 263 -17.83 -46.47 8.80
C LYS A 263 -17.87 -46.32 7.29
N ASN A 264 -18.69 -47.12 6.60
CA ASN A 264 -18.84 -47.02 5.15
C ASN A 264 -19.32 -45.63 4.73
N LEU A 265 -20.35 -45.09 5.40
CA LEU A 265 -20.88 -43.76 5.12
C LEU A 265 -19.85 -42.65 5.37
N TYR A 266 -19.01 -42.78 6.40
CA TYR A 266 -17.88 -41.88 6.61
C TYR A 266 -16.85 -42.02 5.50
N ASP A 267 -16.56 -43.24 5.07
CA ASP A 267 -15.58 -43.57 4.04
C ASP A 267 -15.97 -43.14 2.62
N GLU A 268 -17.27 -42.89 2.37
CA GLU A 268 -17.77 -42.26 1.15
C GLU A 268 -17.24 -40.82 0.95
N ASN A 269 -16.75 -40.17 1.99
CA ASN A 269 -16.11 -38.87 1.88
C ASN A 269 -14.67 -39.01 1.35
N SER A 270 -14.21 -38.00 0.60
CA SER A 270 -12.84 -37.92 0.14
C SER A 270 -11.85 -37.90 1.31
N SER A 271 -10.61 -38.33 1.05
CA SER A 271 -9.57 -38.47 2.09
C SER A 271 -9.27 -37.16 2.81
N ASP A 272 -9.28 -36.03 2.11
CA ASP A 272 -9.09 -34.69 2.66
C ASP A 272 -10.25 -34.26 3.56
N VAL A 273 -11.50 -34.50 3.16
CA VAL A 273 -12.68 -34.25 4.01
C VAL A 273 -12.65 -35.11 5.26
N LYS A 274 -12.28 -36.38 5.16
CA LYS A 274 -12.11 -37.27 6.33
C LYS A 274 -11.05 -36.73 7.29
N ASN A 275 -9.90 -36.31 6.78
CA ASN A 275 -8.84 -35.74 7.61
C ASN A 275 -9.29 -34.42 8.28
N ALA A 276 -10.00 -33.56 7.55
CA ALA A 276 -10.55 -32.32 8.07
C ALA A 276 -11.58 -32.56 9.19
N LEU A 277 -12.50 -33.51 8.99
CA LEU A 277 -13.48 -33.90 10.01
C LEU A 277 -12.81 -34.51 11.24
N SER A 278 -11.79 -35.35 11.07
CA SER A 278 -11.01 -35.89 12.18
C SER A 278 -10.39 -34.78 13.02
N LYS A 279 -9.74 -33.81 12.36
CA LYS A 279 -9.13 -32.65 13.01
C LYS A 279 -10.19 -31.82 13.75
N TYR A 280 -11.34 -31.59 13.13
CA TYR A 280 -12.43 -30.80 13.71
C TYR A 280 -13.05 -31.46 14.95
N VAL A 281 -13.26 -32.79 14.93
CA VAL A 281 -13.95 -33.54 16.01
C VAL A 281 -13.02 -33.86 17.18
N ASN A 282 -11.83 -34.39 16.90
CA ASN A 282 -10.96 -34.95 17.94
C ASN A 282 -9.83 -33.99 18.36
N ASN A 283 -9.63 -32.87 17.64
CA ASN A 283 -8.41 -32.06 17.73
C ASN A 283 -7.13 -32.91 17.61
N SER A 284 -7.22 -34.08 16.97
CA SER A 284 -6.15 -35.06 16.87
C SER A 284 -6.08 -35.63 15.45
N TYR A 285 -4.89 -36.11 15.09
CA TYR A 285 -4.65 -36.75 13.79
C TYR A 285 -5.26 -38.16 13.68
N TYR A 286 -5.69 -38.75 14.81
CA TYR A 286 -6.30 -40.07 14.82
C TYR A 286 -7.79 -39.98 14.47
N GLY A 287 -8.18 -40.74 13.44
CA GLY A 287 -9.50 -40.72 12.82
C GLY A 287 -10.66 -40.89 13.80
N PRO A 288 -11.84 -40.31 13.52
CA PRO A 288 -13.04 -40.47 14.32
C PRO A 288 -13.68 -41.86 14.14
N THR A 289 -13.07 -42.78 13.37
CA THR A 289 -13.62 -44.11 13.11
C THR A 289 -13.71 -44.98 14.36
N SER A 290 -12.95 -44.67 15.41
CA SER A 290 -13.14 -45.25 16.75
C SER A 290 -14.49 -44.87 17.34
N LEU A 291 -15.05 -43.70 17.02
CA LEU A 291 -16.40 -43.33 17.46
C LEU A 291 -17.49 -44.25 16.88
N PHE A 292 -17.16 -45.03 15.84
CA PHE A 292 -18.06 -45.99 15.22
C PHE A 292 -17.76 -47.44 15.61
N ASP A 293 -16.83 -47.73 16.52
CA ASP A 293 -16.70 -49.08 17.05
C ASP A 293 -17.90 -49.45 17.95
N GLN A 294 -18.11 -50.75 18.16
CA GLN A 294 -19.31 -51.23 18.85
C GLN A 294 -19.39 -50.70 20.29
N ASP A 295 -18.26 -50.61 20.99
CA ASP A 295 -18.19 -50.14 22.37
C ASP A 295 -18.51 -48.64 22.46
N SER A 296 -17.94 -47.82 21.58
CA SER A 296 -18.23 -46.40 21.48
C SER A 296 -19.70 -46.14 21.16
N LEU A 297 -20.30 -46.94 20.28
CA LEU A 297 -21.74 -46.83 19.98
C LEU A 297 -22.61 -47.25 21.17
N ARG A 298 -22.25 -48.32 21.90
CA ARG A 298 -22.93 -48.71 23.14
C ARG A 298 -22.89 -47.57 24.17
N SER A 299 -21.70 -46.99 24.39
CA SER A 299 -21.52 -45.85 25.28
C SER A 299 -22.34 -44.63 24.84
N PHE A 300 -22.35 -44.33 23.54
CA PHE A 300 -23.15 -43.25 22.98
C PHE A 300 -24.65 -43.44 23.23
N PHE A 301 -25.21 -44.63 22.95
CA PHE A 301 -26.63 -44.89 23.18
C PHE A 301 -27.03 -44.90 24.66
N ALA A 302 -26.08 -45.21 25.55
CA ALA A 302 -26.29 -45.10 26.99
C ALA A 302 -26.25 -43.64 27.47
N SER A 303 -25.45 -42.77 26.84
CA SER A 303 -25.24 -41.39 27.30
C SER A 303 -26.12 -40.35 26.60
N VAL A 304 -26.60 -40.63 25.39
CA VAL A 304 -27.35 -39.67 24.56
C VAL A 304 -28.79 -40.14 24.35
N LYS A 305 -29.75 -39.25 24.61
CA LYS A 305 -31.17 -39.52 24.32
C LYS A 305 -31.40 -39.54 22.80
N THR A 306 -31.59 -40.74 22.26
CA THR A 306 -31.78 -40.98 20.81
C THR A 306 -33.23 -41.21 20.41
N SER A 307 -34.21 -40.95 21.29
CA SER A 307 -35.63 -41.24 21.05
C SER A 307 -36.22 -40.61 19.78
N GLU A 308 -35.65 -39.50 19.30
CA GLU A 308 -36.06 -38.88 18.04
C GLU A 308 -35.48 -39.55 16.80
N LEU A 309 -34.34 -40.23 16.93
CA LEU A 309 -33.75 -41.03 15.89
C LEU A 309 -34.32 -42.44 15.85
N GLY A 310 -34.68 -43.00 17.01
CA GLY A 310 -34.98 -44.40 17.14
C GLY A 310 -35.04 -44.89 18.58
N SER A 311 -35.10 -46.20 18.75
CA SER A 311 -34.92 -46.87 20.04
C SER A 311 -33.74 -47.83 19.97
N TYR A 312 -32.89 -47.81 21.01
CA TYR A 312 -31.82 -48.77 21.20
C TYR A 312 -32.18 -49.73 22.34
N SER A 313 -32.01 -51.04 22.10
CA SER A 313 -32.16 -52.08 23.12
C SER A 313 -30.78 -52.62 23.49
N SER A 314 -30.33 -52.36 24.72
CA SER A 314 -29.05 -52.88 25.22
C SER A 314 -29.03 -54.40 25.36
N LYS A 315 -30.20 -55.04 25.55
CA LYS A 315 -30.32 -56.51 25.66
C LYS A 315 -30.12 -57.22 24.32
N THR A 316 -30.67 -56.65 23.25
CA THR A 316 -30.60 -57.26 21.90
C THR A 316 -29.53 -56.63 21.03
N GLU A 317 -28.93 -55.52 21.47
CA GLU A 317 -28.00 -54.69 20.71
C GLU A 317 -28.55 -54.23 19.36
N ILE A 318 -29.87 -54.02 19.29
CA ILE A 318 -30.56 -53.56 18.08
C ILE A 318 -30.93 -52.09 18.25
N PHE A 319 -30.52 -51.28 17.28
CA PHE A 319 -31.03 -49.93 17.09
C PHE A 319 -32.12 -49.94 16.00
N LYS A 320 -33.32 -49.49 16.36
CA LYS A 320 -34.46 -49.32 15.46
C LYS A 320 -34.62 -47.86 15.11
N ARG A 321 -34.30 -47.49 13.88
CA ARG A 321 -34.39 -46.10 13.43
C ARG A 321 -35.82 -45.71 13.08
N ASN A 322 -36.30 -44.62 13.67
CA ASN A 322 -37.57 -43.99 13.37
C ASN A 322 -37.50 -43.23 12.04
N GLY A 323 -38.61 -43.23 11.30
CA GLY A 323 -38.63 -42.78 9.91
C GLY A 323 -38.51 -41.27 9.67
N ASN A 324 -38.46 -40.44 10.71
CA ASN A 324 -38.49 -39.00 10.54
C ASN A 324 -37.06 -38.46 10.67
N LYS A 325 -36.57 -37.76 9.63
CA LYS A 325 -35.35 -36.96 9.80
C LYS A 325 -35.66 -35.84 10.79
N PRO A 326 -34.89 -35.67 11.88
CA PRO A 326 -35.09 -34.55 12.79
C PRO A 326 -34.99 -33.25 12.00
N ASN A 327 -35.98 -32.37 12.16
CA ASN A 327 -35.93 -31.04 11.59
C ASN A 327 -35.23 -30.12 12.59
N TYR A 328 -33.90 -30.02 12.49
CA TYR A 328 -33.17 -29.00 13.25
C TYR A 328 -33.37 -27.66 12.57
N PRO A 329 -33.87 -26.64 13.29
CA PRO A 329 -34.00 -25.31 12.72
C PRO A 329 -32.65 -24.90 12.13
N ALA A 330 -32.68 -24.29 10.95
CA ALA A 330 -31.48 -23.66 10.42
C ALA A 330 -30.94 -22.76 11.52
N THR A 331 -29.67 -22.92 11.89
CA THR A 331 -28.98 -21.88 12.63
C THR A 331 -29.27 -20.59 11.87
N LYS A 332 -29.80 -19.57 12.55
CA LYS A 332 -29.83 -18.23 11.97
C LYS A 332 -28.40 -18.02 11.52
N LYS A 333 -28.13 -18.10 10.21
CA LYS A 333 -26.79 -17.85 9.67
C LYS A 333 -26.39 -16.59 10.41
N ALA A 334 -25.33 -16.67 11.20
CA ALA A 334 -24.70 -15.45 11.65
C ALA A 334 -24.47 -14.74 10.32
N SER A 335 -25.29 -13.71 10.06
CA SER A 335 -25.26 -12.98 8.80
C SER A 335 -23.78 -12.74 8.54
N ASN A 336 -23.33 -12.84 7.30
CA ASN A 336 -21.98 -12.53 6.86
C ASN A 336 -21.58 -11.07 7.19
N GLY A 337 -21.77 -10.61 8.42
CA GLY A 337 -21.01 -9.57 9.04
C GLY A 337 -19.61 -10.10 8.95
N LYS A 338 -18.89 -9.53 7.99
CA LYS A 338 -17.43 -9.46 7.92
C LYS A 338 -16.88 -10.07 9.20
N SER A 339 -16.46 -11.32 9.13
CA SER A 339 -15.51 -11.82 10.11
C SER A 339 -14.35 -10.86 9.95
N GLY A 340 -14.34 -9.84 10.81
CA GLY A 340 -13.20 -8.98 10.98
C GLY A 340 -12.15 -9.93 11.48
N MET A 341 -11.37 -10.49 10.55
CA MET A 341 -9.99 -10.82 10.85
C MET A 341 -9.47 -9.58 11.55
N ARG A 342 -9.41 -9.64 12.87
CA ARG A 342 -8.51 -8.81 13.65
C ARG A 342 -7.16 -9.12 13.04
N ASN A 343 -6.70 -8.23 12.16
CA ASN A 343 -5.30 -8.20 11.79
C ASN A 343 -4.58 -8.08 13.14
N ASN A 344 -3.86 -9.12 13.52
CA ASN A 344 -2.85 -9.02 14.55
C ASN A 344 -1.71 -8.17 13.95
N ASP A 345 -1.94 -6.87 13.85
CA ASP A 345 -0.91 -5.84 13.68
C ASP A 345 -0.31 -5.54 15.07
N GLU A 346 0.16 -6.59 15.75
CA GLU A 346 1.03 -6.47 16.93
C GLU A 346 2.40 -7.02 16.53
N ASN A 347 3.18 -6.19 15.83
CA ASN A 347 4.65 -6.18 15.88
C ASN A 347 5.21 -5.06 15.00
N LYS A 348 5.04 -3.82 15.44
CA LYS A 348 5.92 -2.69 15.10
C LYS A 348 5.92 -1.70 16.27
N ALA A 349 6.58 -2.11 17.35
CA ALA A 349 7.21 -1.19 18.28
C ALA A 349 8.64 -1.71 18.52
N ASP A 350 9.57 -0.77 18.61
CA ASP A 350 10.98 -0.93 18.98
C ASP A 350 11.97 -1.30 17.85
N ALA A 351 12.26 -0.29 17.02
CA ALA A 351 13.62 -0.05 16.50
C ALA A 351 13.80 1.43 16.09
N LYS A 352 14.24 2.22 17.07
CA LYS A 352 14.99 3.50 17.06
C LYS A 352 14.31 4.66 17.77
#